data_AF-A0A7C5FN67-F1
#
_entry.id   AF-A0A7C5FN67-F1
#
_cell.length_a   1.000
_cell.length_b   1.000
_cell.length_c   1.000
_cell.angle_alpha   90.00
_cell.angle_beta   90.00
_cell.angle_gamma   90.00
#
_symmetry.space_group_name_H-M   'P 1'
#
loop_
_entity.id
_entity.type
_entity.pdbx_description
1 polymer ?
#
loop_
_entity_poly.entity_id
_entity_poly.type
_entity_poly.pdbx_seq_one_letter_code
_entity_poly.pdbx_strand_id
1 'polypeptide(L)'
;MRDGAMDIAIQIKKGHGFWLSCISLISLLFSMSVIAEEQGDKWLNWQDTSITGLYGGGFEVDPSDQATITLEHASDWSFGDLFMFMDGTKFSHGDRNGNGDKEQWYGEATARLSFGKLTDTDFNFSIFQQDLVIFKDILFATNYERGRDQDATESILLGVGFDFDLSAFDMIGLDKLRYFQFNVYARNDFHSDDAGFEDYQITV
;
A
#
# COMPACT_ATOMS: atom_id res chain seq x y z
N MET A 1 34.71 -28.96 0.59
CA MET A 1 34.66 -27.99 1.71
C MET A 1 35.04 -26.63 1.16
N ARG A 2 34.13 -25.65 1.33
CA ARG A 2 34.31 -24.18 1.32
C ARG A 2 34.81 -23.53 0.03
N ASP A 3 34.33 -22.39 -0.42
CA ASP A 3 33.19 -21.53 -0.08
C ASP A 3 33.01 -20.65 -1.32
N GLY A 4 31.84 -20.69 -1.96
CA GLY A 4 31.49 -19.76 -3.03
C GLY A 4 30.82 -18.54 -2.40
N ALA A 5 31.61 -17.53 -2.04
CA ALA A 5 31.06 -16.23 -1.69
C ALA A 5 30.41 -15.64 -2.95
N MET A 6 29.08 -15.61 -2.96
CA MET A 6 28.32 -14.92 -3.98
C MET A 6 28.28 -13.44 -3.59
N ASP A 7 29.22 -12.65 -4.13
CA ASP A 7 29.19 -11.20 -4.01
C ASP A 7 27.97 -10.66 -4.76
N ILE A 8 26.90 -10.34 -4.03
CA ILE A 8 25.79 -9.52 -4.53
C ILE A 8 26.25 -8.06 -4.49
N ALA A 9 27.13 -7.70 -5.42
CA ALA A 9 27.46 -6.31 -5.69
C ALA A 9 26.39 -5.76 -6.65
N ILE A 10 25.38 -5.06 -6.11
CA ILE A 10 24.37 -4.35 -6.90
C ILE A 10 25.08 -3.18 -7.61
N GLN A 11 25.44 -3.38 -8.88
CA GLN A 11 26.00 -2.36 -9.76
C GLN A 11 24.87 -1.42 -10.24
N ILE A 12 24.75 -0.24 -9.63
CA ILE A 12 23.76 0.77 -10.01
C ILE A 12 24.25 1.54 -11.24
N LYS A 13 23.82 1.13 -12.43
CA LYS A 13 23.95 1.91 -13.69
C LYS A 13 22.80 2.92 -13.86
N LYS A 14 23.08 4.02 -14.58
CA LYS A 14 22.06 4.98 -15.07
C LYS A 14 20.99 4.22 -15.88
N GLY A 15 19.80 4.07 -15.31
CA GLY A 15 18.68 3.26 -15.84
C GLY A 15 17.78 2.68 -14.76
N HIS A 16 18.25 2.62 -13.52
CA HIS A 16 17.56 2.02 -12.37
C HIS A 16 16.68 3.01 -11.59
N GLY A 17 15.69 3.61 -12.24
CA GLY A 17 14.76 4.55 -11.58
C GLY A 17 14.05 3.94 -10.36
N PHE A 18 13.60 2.68 -10.48
CA PHE A 18 12.98 1.92 -9.40
C PHE A 18 13.86 1.84 -8.13
N TRP A 19 15.10 1.38 -8.27
CA TRP A 19 15.99 1.16 -7.13
C TRP A 19 16.37 2.45 -6.40
N LEU A 20 16.53 3.54 -7.14
CA LEU A 20 16.76 4.86 -6.55
C LEU A 20 15.52 5.33 -5.79
N SER A 21 14.32 5.16 -6.35
CA SER A 21 13.06 5.49 -5.69
C SER A 21 12.88 4.69 -4.39
N CYS A 22 13.10 3.37 -4.40
CA CYS A 22 12.99 2.55 -3.19
C CYS A 22 13.99 2.95 -2.11
N ILE A 23 15.26 3.20 -2.46
CA ILE A 23 16.26 3.64 -1.49
C ILE A 23 15.89 5.00 -0.89
N SER A 24 15.43 5.93 -1.72
CA SER A 24 14.95 7.24 -1.24
C SER A 24 13.72 7.11 -0.34
N LEU A 25 12.77 6.25 -0.69
CA LEU A 25 11.56 5.99 0.10
C LEU A 25 11.91 5.39 1.46
N ILE A 26 12.76 4.35 1.49
CA ILE A 26 13.22 3.71 2.73
C ILE A 26 13.95 4.73 3.60
N SER A 27 14.81 5.56 3.01
CA SER A 27 15.55 6.60 3.74
C SER A 27 14.59 7.64 4.35
N LEU A 28 13.54 8.02 3.64
CA LEU A 28 12.52 8.95 4.12
C LEU A 28 11.69 8.32 5.25
N LEU A 29 11.21 7.10 5.07
CA LEU A 29 10.44 6.38 6.09
C LEU A 29 11.25 6.19 7.38
N PHE A 30 12.52 5.79 7.26
CA PHE A 30 13.41 5.66 8.41
C PHE A 30 13.65 7.01 9.12
N SER A 31 13.78 8.09 8.35
CA SER A 31 13.91 9.45 8.92
C SER A 31 12.64 9.87 9.65
N MET A 32 11.45 9.52 9.14
CA MET A 32 10.18 9.77 9.80
C MET A 32 10.05 9.01 11.12
N SER A 33 10.55 7.76 11.20
CA SER A 33 10.57 6.98 12.44
C SER A 33 11.43 7.64 13.52
N VAL A 34 12.64 8.10 13.17
CA VAL A 34 13.54 8.77 14.12
C VAL A 34 12.92 10.08 14.64
N ILE A 35 12.29 10.87 13.75
CA ILE A 35 11.65 12.13 14.14
C ILE A 35 10.44 11.88 15.05
N ALA A 36 9.64 10.84 14.79
CA ALA A 36 8.48 10.51 15.61
C ALA A 36 8.88 10.12 17.05
N GLU A 37 9.92 9.30 17.19
CA GLU A 37 10.46 8.88 18.49
C GLU A 37 11.01 10.08 19.28
N GLU A 38 11.68 11.03 18.62
CA GLU A 38 12.16 12.27 19.26
C GLU A 38 11.04 13.23 19.71
N GLN A 39 9.87 13.22 19.05
CA GLN A 39 8.73 14.07 19.41
C GLN A 39 7.81 13.45 20.47
N GLY A 40 8.14 12.25 20.96
CA GLY A 40 7.38 11.55 22.01
C GLY A 40 5.98 11.12 21.54
N ASP A 41 5.87 10.62 20.31
CA ASP A 41 4.67 9.97 19.77
C ASP A 41 3.38 10.80 19.85
N LYS A 42 3.47 12.14 19.81
CA LYS A 42 2.28 13.00 19.86
C LYS A 42 1.31 12.79 18.70
N TRP A 43 1.84 12.42 17.53
CA TRP A 43 1.08 12.33 16.29
C TRP A 43 1.17 10.98 15.61
N LEU A 44 2.25 10.23 15.80
CA LEU A 44 2.41 8.89 15.25
C LEU A 44 2.12 7.89 16.38
N ASN A 45 1.12 7.03 16.18
CA ASN A 45 0.76 6.01 17.16
C ASN A 45 1.61 4.75 16.96
N TRP A 46 1.75 4.30 15.70
CA TRP A 46 2.63 3.20 15.32
C TRP A 46 2.96 3.25 13.83
N GLN A 47 4.03 2.56 13.44
CA GLN A 47 4.36 2.28 12.05
C GLN A 47 5.04 0.92 11.92
N ASP A 48 4.94 0.32 10.74
CA ASP A 48 5.65 -0.91 10.37
C ASP A 48 6.15 -0.81 8.92
N THR A 49 7.27 -1.45 8.62
CA THR A 49 7.87 -1.45 7.27
C THR A 49 8.42 -2.82 6.95
N SER A 50 8.03 -3.35 5.80
CA SER A 50 8.35 -4.70 5.34
C SER A 50 9.08 -4.65 4.00
N ILE A 51 10.04 -5.57 3.80
CA ILE A 51 10.63 -5.84 2.49
C ILE A 51 10.47 -7.33 2.23
N THR A 52 9.74 -7.67 1.16
CA THR A 52 9.45 -9.06 0.78
C THR A 52 10.02 -9.34 -0.60
N GLY A 53 10.58 -10.54 -0.78
CA GLY A 53 11.04 -11.05 -2.07
C GLY A 53 10.23 -12.26 -2.50
N LEU A 54 9.70 -12.23 -3.71
CA LEU A 54 8.93 -13.31 -4.30
C LEU A 54 9.53 -13.72 -5.66
N TYR A 55 9.71 -15.02 -5.87
CA TYR A 55 9.96 -15.58 -7.20
C TYR A 55 8.86 -16.57 -7.51
N GLY A 56 8.24 -16.45 -8.68
CA GLY A 56 7.09 -17.26 -9.04
C GLY A 56 6.95 -17.45 -10.55
N GLY A 57 6.11 -18.42 -10.90
CA GLY A 57 5.74 -18.79 -12.25
C GLY A 57 4.21 -18.72 -12.46
N GLY A 58 3.75 -18.68 -13.70
CA GLY A 58 2.32 -18.79 -14.06
C GLY A 58 1.53 -17.49 -14.03
N PHE A 59 2.17 -16.33 -14.26
CA PHE A 59 1.48 -15.06 -14.44
C PHE A 59 0.74 -15.01 -15.78
N GLU A 60 -0.50 -14.49 -15.77
CA GLU A 60 -1.38 -14.46 -16.95
C GLU A 60 -1.20 -13.18 -17.78
N VAL A 61 -0.94 -12.05 -17.13
CA VAL A 61 -0.82 -10.73 -17.76
C VAL A 61 0.63 -10.43 -18.16
N ASP A 62 1.55 -10.72 -17.25
CA ASP A 62 2.99 -10.53 -17.43
C ASP A 62 3.69 -11.83 -17.83
N PRO A 63 4.98 -11.77 -18.23
CA PRO A 63 5.78 -12.96 -18.46
C PRO A 63 5.67 -14.00 -17.34
N SER A 64 5.54 -15.27 -17.74
CA SER A 64 5.24 -16.39 -16.83
C SER A 64 6.15 -16.44 -15.61
N ASP A 65 7.45 -16.20 -15.76
CA ASP A 65 8.41 -16.33 -14.67
C ASP A 65 8.99 -14.96 -14.28
N GLN A 66 8.81 -14.55 -13.04
CA GLN A 66 9.27 -13.24 -12.57
C GLN A 66 9.76 -13.27 -11.12
N ALA A 67 10.67 -12.33 -10.81
CA ALA A 67 11.11 -12.02 -9.46
C ALA A 67 10.62 -10.62 -9.07
N THR A 68 9.93 -10.48 -7.94
CA THR A 68 9.43 -9.21 -7.41
C THR A 68 10.06 -8.93 -6.05
N ILE A 69 10.44 -7.67 -5.83
CA ILE A 69 10.69 -7.13 -4.50
C ILE A 69 9.57 -6.15 -4.18
N THR A 70 8.95 -6.34 -3.03
CA THR A 70 7.89 -5.48 -2.50
C THR A 70 8.44 -4.75 -1.28
N LEU A 71 8.30 -3.43 -1.26
CA LEU A 71 8.44 -2.60 -0.06
C LEU A 71 7.04 -2.22 0.41
N GLU A 72 6.72 -2.46 1.67
CA GLU A 72 5.44 -2.09 2.28
C GLU A 72 5.67 -1.19 3.48
N HIS A 73 4.79 -0.22 3.69
CA HIS A 73 4.77 0.60 4.89
C HIS A 73 3.34 0.86 5.34
N ALA A 74 3.10 0.71 6.63
CA ALA A 74 1.84 1.04 7.28
C ALA A 74 2.11 1.95 8.48
N SER A 75 1.29 2.97 8.69
CA SER A 75 1.36 3.81 9.88
C SER A 75 -0.01 4.32 10.31
N ASP A 76 -0.18 4.43 11.61
CA ASP A 76 -1.36 5.02 12.24
C ASP A 76 -0.95 6.30 12.97
N TRP A 77 -1.76 7.33 12.77
CA TRP A 77 -1.51 8.67 13.26
C TRP A 77 -2.68 9.15 14.11
N SER A 78 -2.46 10.18 14.90
CA SER A 78 -3.48 10.84 15.73
C SER A 78 -4.59 11.53 14.92
N PHE A 79 -4.53 11.49 13.59
CA PHE A 79 -5.49 12.12 12.68
C PHE A 79 -5.95 11.19 11.54
N GLY A 80 -5.41 9.97 11.44
CA GLY A 80 -5.62 9.14 10.26
C GLY A 80 -4.63 7.99 10.18
N ASP A 81 -4.43 7.47 8.98
CA ASP A 81 -3.50 6.40 8.68
C ASP A 81 -2.90 6.54 7.27
N LEU A 82 -1.83 5.79 7.02
CA LEU A 82 -1.17 5.64 5.74
C LEU A 82 -0.81 4.18 5.53
N PHE A 83 -1.21 3.63 4.38
CA PHE A 83 -0.68 2.38 3.85
C PHE A 83 -0.06 2.63 2.50
N MET A 84 1.07 2.01 2.21
CA MET A 84 1.70 2.10 0.91
C MET A 84 2.47 0.82 0.58
N PHE A 85 2.53 0.49 -0.70
CA PHE A 85 3.43 -0.54 -1.20
C PHE A 85 4.04 -0.16 -2.54
N MET A 86 5.21 -0.74 -2.83
CA MET A 86 5.89 -0.58 -4.10
C MET A 86 6.56 -1.88 -4.52
N ASP A 87 6.18 -2.37 -5.69
CA ASP A 87 6.73 -3.54 -6.35
C ASP A 87 7.76 -3.15 -7.41
N GLY A 88 8.86 -3.89 -7.44
CA GLY A 88 9.78 -3.93 -8.57
C GLY A 88 9.94 -5.34 -9.06
N THR A 89 9.51 -5.56 -10.30
CA THR A 89 9.46 -6.87 -10.93
C THR A 89 10.48 -6.95 -12.04
N LYS A 90 11.21 -8.07 -12.08
CA LYS A 90 12.12 -8.43 -13.17
C LYS A 90 11.65 -9.72 -13.81
N PHE A 91 11.50 -9.69 -15.14
CA PHE A 91 11.09 -10.86 -15.90
C PHE A 91 12.28 -11.78 -16.16
N SER A 92 12.03 -13.08 -16.07
CA SER A 92 13.04 -14.13 -16.24
C SER A 92 13.33 -14.37 -17.72
N HIS A 93 14.39 -15.14 -18.02
CA HIS A 93 14.72 -15.63 -19.37
C HIS A 93 14.92 -14.56 -20.47
N GLY A 94 14.93 -13.27 -20.10
CA GLY A 94 14.99 -12.16 -21.06
C GLY A 94 13.63 -11.79 -21.66
N ASP A 95 12.56 -12.31 -21.08
CA ASP A 95 11.18 -12.01 -21.42
C ASP A 95 10.86 -10.53 -21.22
N ARG A 96 9.76 -10.10 -21.84
CA ARG A 96 9.32 -8.71 -21.85
C ARG A 96 7.82 -8.64 -21.70
N ASN A 97 7.34 -7.62 -20.99
CA ASN A 97 5.91 -7.32 -20.91
C ASN A 97 5.38 -6.76 -22.24
N GLY A 98 4.09 -6.41 -22.27
CA GLY A 98 3.42 -5.82 -23.44
C GLY A 98 4.07 -4.53 -23.97
N ASN A 99 4.81 -3.82 -23.11
CA ASN A 99 5.52 -2.57 -23.46
C ASN A 99 6.96 -2.83 -23.93
N GLY A 100 7.42 -4.09 -23.98
CA GLY A 100 8.77 -4.44 -24.40
C GLY A 100 9.83 -4.28 -23.30
N ASP A 101 9.41 -4.03 -22.06
CA ASP A 101 10.31 -3.86 -20.91
C ASP A 101 10.66 -5.20 -20.26
N LYS A 102 11.91 -5.31 -19.79
CA LYS A 102 12.42 -6.49 -19.06
C LYS A 102 12.19 -6.43 -17.54
N GLU A 103 11.72 -5.28 -17.08
CA GLU A 103 11.46 -4.97 -15.69
C GLU A 103 10.35 -3.93 -15.62
N GLN A 104 9.57 -3.96 -14.56
CA GLN A 104 8.54 -2.96 -14.30
C GLN A 104 8.49 -2.62 -12.82
N TRP A 105 7.80 -1.54 -12.50
CA TRP A 105 7.47 -1.20 -11.13
C TRP A 105 6.05 -0.66 -11.07
N TYR A 106 5.43 -0.88 -9.92
CA TYR A 106 4.10 -0.40 -9.59
C TYR A 106 4.06 -0.06 -8.11
N GLY A 107 3.24 0.89 -7.71
CA GLY A 107 3.05 1.19 -6.30
C GLY A 107 1.76 1.93 -6.04
N GLU A 108 1.31 1.83 -4.81
CA GLU A 108 0.12 2.50 -4.31
C GLU A 108 0.39 3.15 -2.96
N ALA A 109 -0.29 4.26 -2.70
CA ALA A 109 -0.32 4.93 -1.42
C ALA A 109 -1.75 5.31 -1.06
N THR A 110 -2.27 4.66 -0.03
CA THR A 110 -3.58 4.93 0.58
C THR A 110 -3.39 5.79 1.81
N ALA A 111 -3.94 7.00 1.81
CA ALA A 111 -4.00 7.86 2.98
C ALA A 111 -5.45 8.08 3.39
N ARG A 112 -5.73 7.97 4.69
CA ARG A 112 -7.07 8.17 5.24
C ARG A 112 -7.03 9.15 6.40
N LEU A 113 -7.94 10.11 6.39
CA LEU A 113 -8.14 11.06 7.48
C LEU A 113 -9.38 10.66 8.26
N SER A 114 -9.21 10.50 9.57
CA SER A 114 -10.24 10.03 10.48
C SER A 114 -11.04 11.19 11.03
N PHE A 115 -12.36 11.19 10.81
CA PHE A 115 -13.21 12.26 11.32
C PHE A 115 -13.28 12.21 12.84
N GLY A 116 -13.45 11.02 13.43
CA GLY A 116 -13.47 10.82 14.88
C GLY A 116 -12.19 11.31 15.56
N LYS A 117 -11.01 10.97 15.02
CA LYS A 117 -9.72 11.44 15.55
C LYS A 117 -9.56 12.96 15.39
N LEU A 118 -9.98 13.53 14.26
CA LEU A 118 -9.87 14.98 13.99
C LEU A 118 -10.80 15.83 14.85
N THR A 119 -11.99 15.33 15.17
CA THR A 119 -13.01 16.06 15.94
C THR A 119 -13.13 15.62 17.40
N ASP A 120 -12.27 14.71 17.85
CA ASP A 120 -12.32 14.10 19.19
C ASP A 120 -13.73 13.56 19.51
N THR A 121 -14.36 12.91 18.52
CA THR A 121 -15.73 12.43 18.59
C THR A 121 -15.76 10.91 18.59
N ASP A 122 -16.43 10.34 19.58
CA ASP A 122 -16.71 8.91 19.66
C ASP A 122 -18.00 8.58 18.88
N PHE A 123 -17.87 7.92 17.72
CA PHE A 123 -19.00 7.45 16.93
C PHE A 123 -19.45 6.03 17.27
N ASN A 124 -18.87 5.39 18.29
CA ASN A 124 -19.11 3.97 18.55
C ASN A 124 -20.59 3.66 18.71
N PHE A 125 -21.14 2.92 17.74
CA PHE A 125 -22.47 2.33 17.85
C PHE A 125 -22.49 0.93 17.27
N SER A 126 -23.30 0.08 17.88
CA SER A 126 -23.47 -1.29 17.46
C SER A 126 -24.36 -1.38 16.22
N ILE A 127 -23.91 -2.09 15.18
CA ILE A 127 -24.69 -2.28 13.95
C ILE A 127 -25.74 -3.39 14.14
N PHE A 128 -25.45 -4.37 14.98
CA PHE A 128 -26.33 -5.51 15.29
C PHE A 128 -26.55 -5.62 16.80
N GLN A 129 -27.59 -6.32 17.25
CA GLN A 129 -27.98 -6.40 18.67
C GLN A 129 -26.93 -6.99 19.64
N GLN A 130 -25.80 -7.50 19.14
CA GLN A 130 -24.84 -8.28 19.92
C GLN A 130 -23.42 -7.69 19.98
N ASP A 131 -23.22 -6.41 19.64
CA ASP A 131 -21.90 -5.73 19.66
C ASP A 131 -20.78 -6.49 18.92
N LEU A 132 -21.19 -7.36 17.98
CA LEU A 132 -20.28 -8.16 17.16
C LEU A 132 -19.61 -7.32 16.07
N VAL A 133 -20.28 -6.24 15.67
CA VAL A 133 -19.82 -5.28 14.66
C VAL A 133 -20.13 -3.89 15.20
N ILE A 134 -19.10 -3.17 15.60
CA ILE A 134 -19.22 -1.81 16.12
C ILE A 134 -18.72 -0.86 15.05
N PHE A 135 -19.56 0.07 14.62
CA PHE A 135 -19.14 1.17 13.76
C PHE A 135 -18.20 2.09 14.55
N LYS A 136 -17.02 2.41 14.01
CA LYS A 136 -16.03 3.25 14.70
C LYS A 136 -15.90 4.64 14.12
N ASP A 137 -15.83 4.77 12.80
CA ASP A 137 -15.48 6.05 12.19
C ASP A 137 -15.85 6.17 10.72
N ILE A 138 -15.96 7.41 10.26
CA ILE A 138 -16.00 7.81 8.85
C ILE A 138 -14.65 8.44 8.51
N LEU A 139 -14.06 7.99 7.40
CA LEU A 139 -12.76 8.44 6.93
C LEU A 139 -12.92 9.19 5.61
N PHE A 140 -12.18 10.29 5.43
CA PHE A 140 -11.88 10.76 4.08
C PHE A 140 -10.71 9.94 3.53
N ALA A 141 -10.93 9.23 2.45
CA ALA A 141 -9.99 8.26 1.91
C ALA A 141 -9.43 8.72 0.57
N THR A 142 -8.13 8.50 0.36
CA THR A 142 -7.44 8.76 -0.91
C THR A 142 -6.52 7.60 -1.24
N ASN A 143 -6.51 7.15 -2.49
CA ASN A 143 -5.49 6.23 -3.01
C ASN A 143 -4.81 6.89 -4.22
N TYR A 144 -3.49 6.77 -4.29
CA TYR A 144 -2.72 7.12 -5.47
C TYR A 144 -2.01 5.88 -5.98
N GLU A 145 -2.20 5.56 -7.26
CA GLU A 145 -1.63 4.38 -7.88
C GLU A 145 -0.75 4.81 -9.06
N ARG A 146 0.43 4.21 -9.19
CA ARG A 146 1.35 4.53 -10.27
C ARG A 146 2.19 3.35 -10.69
N GLY A 147 2.24 3.11 -12.00
CA GLY A 147 3.16 2.19 -12.67
C GLY A 147 4.31 2.89 -13.37
N ARG A 148 5.20 2.08 -13.93
CA ARG A 148 6.37 2.53 -14.70
C ARG A 148 6.00 3.41 -15.89
N ASP A 149 4.95 3.04 -16.60
CA ASP A 149 4.43 3.80 -17.72
C ASP A 149 3.28 4.68 -17.24
N GLN A 150 3.54 5.99 -17.14
CA GLN A 150 2.57 6.96 -16.65
C GLN A 150 1.36 7.08 -17.58
N ASP A 151 1.59 6.90 -18.88
CA ASP A 151 0.56 6.99 -19.91
C ASP A 151 -0.28 5.70 -19.97
N ALA A 152 -0.04 4.74 -19.08
CA ALA A 152 -0.81 3.50 -18.96
C ALA A 152 -1.28 3.18 -17.54
N THR A 153 -0.66 3.76 -16.51
CA THR A 153 -0.91 3.36 -15.12
C THR A 153 -0.63 4.52 -14.17
N GLU A 154 -1.54 5.48 -14.14
CA GLU A 154 -1.58 6.51 -13.11
C GLU A 154 -3.04 6.83 -12.77
N SER A 155 -3.39 6.77 -11.49
CA SER A 155 -4.74 7.02 -11.01
C SER A 155 -4.73 7.76 -9.68
N ILE A 156 -5.78 8.55 -9.45
CA ILE A 156 -6.13 9.06 -8.11
C ILE A 156 -7.55 8.68 -7.77
N LEU A 157 -7.73 8.19 -6.56
CA LEU A 157 -9.01 7.79 -6.01
C LEU A 157 -9.33 8.67 -4.82
N LEU A 158 -10.54 9.22 -4.77
CA LEU A 158 -11.04 10.02 -3.67
C LEU A 158 -12.35 9.43 -3.17
N GLY A 159 -12.49 9.27 -1.86
CA GLY A 159 -13.57 8.45 -1.33
C GLY A 159 -13.87 8.64 0.14
N VAL A 160 -14.76 7.77 0.61
CA VAL A 160 -15.16 7.65 2.00
C VAL A 160 -14.82 6.24 2.48
N GLY A 161 -14.15 6.17 3.62
CA GLY A 161 -13.87 4.93 4.34
C GLY A 161 -14.76 4.79 5.56
N PHE A 162 -14.98 3.55 5.98
CA PHE A 162 -15.73 3.20 7.18
C PHE A 162 -14.93 2.18 8.00
N ASP A 163 -14.64 2.54 9.24
CA ASP A 163 -13.90 1.70 10.17
C ASP A 163 -14.85 0.97 11.13
N PHE A 164 -14.51 -0.27 11.49
CA PHE A 164 -15.32 -1.14 12.32
C PHE A 164 -14.48 -1.89 13.35
N ASP A 165 -14.99 -1.99 14.58
CA ASP A 165 -14.47 -2.96 15.54
C ASP A 165 -15.10 -4.33 15.30
N LEU A 166 -14.26 -5.28 14.88
CA LEU A 166 -14.64 -6.68 14.70
C LEU A 166 -13.94 -7.61 15.71
N SER A 167 -13.44 -7.09 16.84
CA SER A 167 -12.67 -7.87 17.82
C SER A 167 -13.47 -9.07 18.39
N ALA A 168 -14.81 -8.99 18.41
CA ALA A 168 -15.66 -10.10 18.84
C ALA A 168 -15.52 -11.36 17.96
N PHE A 169 -15.04 -11.22 16.72
CA PHE A 169 -14.89 -12.34 15.77
C PHE A 169 -13.73 -13.27 16.14
N ASP A 170 -12.79 -12.81 16.98
CA ASP A 170 -11.76 -13.64 17.60
C ASP A 170 -12.36 -14.84 18.34
N MET A 171 -13.53 -14.66 18.96
CA MET A 171 -14.22 -15.70 19.75
C MET A 171 -14.62 -16.91 18.91
N ILE A 172 -14.75 -16.74 17.60
CA ILE A 172 -15.14 -17.78 16.64
C ILE A 172 -14.01 -18.12 15.65
N GLY A 173 -12.78 -17.69 15.93
CA GLY A 173 -11.60 -18.01 15.12
C GLY A 173 -11.49 -17.22 13.81
N LEU A 174 -12.12 -16.05 13.74
CA LEU A 174 -12.05 -15.13 12.59
C LEU A 174 -11.21 -13.90 12.91
N ASP A 175 -10.07 -14.11 13.58
CA ASP A 175 -9.19 -13.07 14.11
C ASP A 175 -8.57 -12.18 13.02
N LYS A 176 -8.49 -12.68 11.79
CA LYS A 176 -8.00 -11.92 10.64
C LYS A 176 -8.96 -10.83 10.17
N LEU A 177 -10.25 -10.92 10.51
CA LEU A 177 -11.23 -9.89 10.15
C LEU A 177 -11.09 -8.61 10.98
N ARG A 178 -10.27 -8.59 12.03
CA ARG A 178 -10.00 -7.36 12.81
C ARG A 178 -9.40 -6.21 11.98
N TYR A 179 -8.82 -6.51 10.82
CA TYR A 179 -8.20 -5.54 9.91
C TYR A 179 -9.13 -5.13 8.75
N PHE A 180 -10.42 -5.47 8.83
CA PHE A 180 -11.39 -5.14 7.81
C PHE A 180 -11.55 -3.63 7.68
N GLN A 181 -11.40 -3.13 6.45
CA GLN A 181 -11.65 -1.73 6.15
C GLN A 181 -12.49 -1.64 4.88
N PHE A 182 -13.67 -1.03 4.99
CA PHE A 182 -14.49 -0.74 3.83
C PHE A 182 -14.22 0.66 3.30
N ASN A 183 -13.92 0.80 1.99
CA ASN A 183 -13.82 2.10 1.33
C ASN A 183 -14.57 2.10 0.00
N VAL A 184 -15.15 3.26 -0.33
CA VAL A 184 -15.77 3.54 -1.61
C VAL A 184 -15.12 4.77 -2.21
N TYR A 185 -14.59 4.63 -3.42
CA TYR A 185 -13.86 5.66 -4.14
C TYR A 185 -14.54 6.02 -5.44
N ALA A 186 -14.49 7.29 -5.80
CA ALA A 186 -14.51 7.72 -7.19
C ALA A 186 -13.06 7.71 -7.70
N ARG A 187 -12.84 7.15 -8.89
CA ARG A 187 -11.53 6.93 -9.51
C ARG A 187 -11.37 7.84 -10.72
N ASN A 188 -10.20 8.44 -10.85
CA ASN A 188 -9.77 9.17 -12.04
C ASN A 188 -8.45 8.59 -12.55
N ASP A 189 -8.50 7.98 -13.72
CA ASP A 189 -7.34 7.45 -14.43
C ASP A 189 -6.79 8.52 -15.39
N PHE A 190 -5.56 8.97 -15.16
CA PHE A 190 -5.00 10.13 -15.89
C PHE A 190 -4.60 9.84 -17.34
N HIS A 191 -4.64 8.57 -17.74
CA HIS A 191 -4.19 8.09 -19.03
C HIS A 191 -5.33 7.81 -20.02
N SER A 192 -6.58 7.91 -19.61
CA SER A 192 -7.73 7.69 -20.49
C SER A 192 -8.10 8.98 -21.24
N ASP A 193 -8.64 8.82 -22.45
CA ASP A 193 -9.28 9.94 -23.18
C ASP A 193 -10.52 10.48 -22.44
N ASP A 194 -10.98 9.76 -21.40
CA ASP A 194 -12.11 10.03 -20.53
C ASP A 194 -11.67 10.47 -19.12
N ALA A 195 -10.53 11.16 -18.99
CA ALA A 195 -10.03 11.65 -17.70
C ALA A 195 -11.12 12.41 -16.90
N GLY A 196 -11.44 11.90 -15.71
CA GLY A 196 -12.56 12.33 -14.89
C GLY A 196 -12.90 11.31 -13.79
N PHE A 197 -13.74 11.71 -12.83
CA PHE A 197 -14.22 10.81 -11.77
C PHE A 197 -15.48 10.06 -12.23
N GLU A 198 -15.32 9.21 -13.25
CA GLU A 198 -16.43 8.48 -13.88
C GLU A 198 -16.56 7.04 -13.38
N ASP A 199 -15.46 6.46 -12.89
CA ASP A 199 -15.39 5.11 -12.36
C ASP A 199 -15.47 5.08 -10.82
N TYR A 200 -15.93 3.96 -10.28
CA TYR A 200 -16.03 3.73 -8.84
C TYR A 200 -15.29 2.44 -8.44
N GLN A 201 -14.57 2.50 -7.32
CA GLN A 201 -13.84 1.36 -6.76
C GLN A 201 -14.26 1.12 -5.32
N ILE A 202 -14.40 -0.15 -4.96
CA ILE A 202 -14.68 -0.60 -3.59
C ILE A 202 -13.50 -1.43 -3.11
N THR A 203 -13.01 -1.15 -1.90
CA THR A 203 -12.00 -1.97 -1.22
C THR A 203 -12.54 -2.47 0.13
N VAL A 204 -12.11 -3.67 0.52
CA VAL A 204 -12.49 -4.40 1.75
C VAL A 204 -11.29 -5.04 2.42
#